data_AF-A0A1V2Q4W4-F1
#
_entry.id   AF-A0A1V2Q4W4-F1
#
_cell.length_a   1.000
_cell.length_b   1.000
_cell.length_c   1.000
_cell.angle_alpha   90.00
_cell.angle_beta   90.00
_cell.angle_gamma   90.00
#
_symmetry.space_group_name_H-M   'P 1'
#
loop_
_entity.id
_entity.type
_entity.pdbx_description
1 polymer ?
#
loop_
_entity_poly.entity_id
_entity_poly.type
_entity_poly.pdbx_seq_one_letter_code
_entity_poly.pdbx_strand_id
1 'polypeptide(L)'
;MIGGYVGTVEGRECAMRSMVLLATLCLAVLGAPATQAATPAKIDINGDQVKLRYGPGTQYGVTGSAANGQSVVIACTTRAEPVAGKRGASNVWNKLADGSWVANAFVTSGKPDAAEPECGPTGARPTTDDYPYRGQADTVDRWRMYAGQCTSWVAWRMEQLAGYFHNNGWRNGIQGYWGNAHLWNDNAVRLGYRVDRTPEVGAIAHWEASAGGASDLGHVAYITAVNSTAADGTTVTVQEYNWSVDRGFGTREVPLAAISTVIHYAPGT
;
A
#
# COMPACT_ATOMS: atom_id res chain seq x y z
N MET A 1 45.41 6.21 44.61
CA MET A 1 44.57 5.03 44.92
C MET A 1 43.13 5.39 44.58
N ILE A 2 42.50 4.59 43.70
CA ILE A 2 41.06 4.22 43.62
C ILE A 2 40.08 5.43 43.58
N GLY A 3 39.27 5.70 42.56
CA GLY A 3 38.59 4.88 41.54
C GLY A 3 37.12 5.37 41.47
N GLY A 4 36.45 5.26 40.31
CA GLY A 4 34.99 5.36 40.21
C GLY A 4 34.44 6.31 39.15
N TYR A 5 34.14 5.75 37.96
CA TYR A 5 33.08 6.22 37.07
C TYR A 5 31.72 6.06 37.75
N VAL A 6 30.83 7.06 37.69
CA VAL A 6 29.39 6.86 37.37
C VAL A 6 28.87 8.15 36.72
N GLY A 7 28.25 7.98 35.55
CA GLY A 7 27.62 9.04 34.77
C GLY A 7 26.41 9.67 35.45
N THR A 8 26.12 10.87 34.97
CA THR A 8 25.06 11.78 35.39
C THR A 8 23.66 11.21 35.12
N VAL A 9 22.82 11.23 36.15
CA VAL A 9 21.36 11.26 36.01
C VAL A 9 20.87 12.46 36.79
N GLU A 10 20.43 13.51 36.09
CA GLU A 10 19.54 14.51 36.68
C GLU A 10 18.44 14.84 35.68
N GLY A 11 17.21 14.54 36.08
CA GLY A 11 16.01 15.18 35.58
C GLY A 11 15.47 16.11 36.66
N ARG A 12 14.96 17.27 36.24
CA ARG A 12 13.67 17.87 36.62
C ARG A 12 13.52 19.23 35.94
N GLU A 13 12.43 19.33 35.20
CA GLU A 13 11.63 20.49 34.79
C GLU A 13 12.18 21.90 35.07
N CYS A 14 12.23 22.76 34.03
CA CYS A 14 12.25 24.21 34.24
C CYS A 14 11.49 24.97 33.14
N ALA A 15 10.57 25.79 33.63
CA ALA A 15 9.77 26.84 33.00
C ALA A 15 10.25 27.42 31.66
N MET A 16 9.30 27.59 30.75
CA MET A 16 9.44 28.37 29.52
C MET A 16 9.67 29.85 29.88
N ARG A 17 10.92 30.31 29.76
CA ARG A 17 11.29 31.73 29.73
C ARG A 17 11.37 32.19 28.28
N SER A 18 10.65 33.26 27.98
CA SER A 18 10.67 33.96 26.69
C SER A 18 12.08 34.24 26.21
N MET A 19 12.43 33.70 25.05
CA MET A 19 13.55 34.16 24.23
C MET A 19 12.98 34.70 22.91
N VAL A 20 13.26 35.98 22.66
CA VAL A 20 13.11 36.59 21.34
C VAL A 20 14.15 35.93 20.42
N LEU A 21 13.72 35.00 19.58
CA LEU A 21 14.55 34.50 18.48
C LEU A 21 14.42 35.44 17.28
N LEU A 22 15.54 36.04 16.87
CA LEU A 22 15.70 36.49 15.49
C LEU A 22 15.59 35.26 14.59
N ALA A 23 14.46 35.12 13.89
CA ALA A 23 14.27 34.12 12.87
C ALA A 23 15.22 34.41 11.70
N THR A 24 16.37 33.73 11.67
CA THR A 24 17.13 33.60 10.43
C THR A 24 16.33 32.63 9.56
N LEU A 25 15.68 33.17 8.54
CA LEU A 25 14.90 32.43 7.56
C LEU A 25 15.86 31.53 6.75
N CYS A 26 16.16 30.34 7.26
CA CYS A 26 16.78 29.29 6.46
C CYS A 26 15.69 28.76 5.53
N LEU A 27 15.64 29.31 4.31
CA LEU A 27 14.81 28.77 3.24
C LEU A 27 15.33 27.36 2.92
N ALA A 28 14.78 26.35 3.57
CA ALA A 28 14.90 24.99 3.09
C ALA A 28 14.19 24.96 1.74
N VAL A 29 14.97 24.98 0.65
CA VAL A 29 14.44 24.67 -0.67
C VAL A 29 14.06 23.20 -0.61
N LEU A 30 12.80 22.93 -0.31
CA LEU A 30 12.17 21.64 -0.54
C LEU A 30 12.24 21.44 -2.06
N GLY A 31 13.28 20.76 -2.53
CA GLY A 31 13.32 20.29 -3.90
C GLY A 31 12.08 19.45 -4.11
N ALA A 32 11.22 19.85 -5.06
CA ALA A 32 10.10 19.01 -5.48
C ALA A 32 10.66 17.61 -5.80
N PRO A 33 9.99 16.52 -5.37
CA PRO A 33 10.43 15.19 -5.74
C PRO A 33 10.58 15.16 -7.26
N ALA A 34 11.76 14.78 -7.75
CA ALA A 34 12.00 14.69 -9.18
C ALA A 34 10.99 13.68 -9.75
N THR A 35 10.07 14.15 -10.58
CA THR A 35 9.17 13.27 -11.32
C THR A 35 10.04 12.39 -12.20
N GLN A 36 10.21 11.12 -11.80
CA GLN A 36 11.10 10.23 -12.51
C GLN A 36 10.55 9.99 -13.92
N ALA A 37 11.37 10.26 -14.93
CA ALA A 37 10.95 10.23 -16.33
C ALA A 37 10.56 8.81 -16.74
N ALA A 38 9.44 8.69 -17.46
CA ALA A 38 9.00 7.45 -18.07
C ALA A 38 10.08 6.89 -19.00
N THR A 39 10.31 5.58 -18.97
CA THR A 39 11.41 4.95 -19.71
C THR A 39 10.95 4.37 -21.04
N PRO A 40 11.53 4.78 -22.18
CA PRO A 40 11.31 4.12 -23.46
C PRO A 40 11.80 2.68 -23.44
N ALA A 41 11.00 1.76 -23.97
CA ALA A 41 11.32 0.34 -24.01
C ALA A 41 10.72 -0.32 -25.26
N LYS A 42 11.00 -1.61 -25.46
CA LYS A 42 10.41 -2.43 -26.51
C LYS A 42 9.92 -3.76 -25.97
N ILE A 43 8.88 -4.31 -26.58
CA ILE A 43 8.53 -5.72 -26.39
C ILE A 43 9.65 -6.59 -26.98
N ASP A 44 10.17 -7.52 -26.19
CA ASP A 44 11.23 -8.44 -26.58
C ASP A 44 10.89 -9.87 -26.12
N ILE A 45 10.34 -10.66 -27.04
CA ILE A 45 9.84 -12.02 -26.81
C ILE A 45 10.31 -12.98 -27.91
N ASN A 46 10.13 -14.28 -27.71
CA ASN A 46 10.43 -15.32 -28.70
C ASN A 46 9.25 -15.63 -29.65
N GLY A 47 8.16 -14.85 -29.62
CA GLY A 47 6.96 -15.04 -30.44
C GLY A 47 6.47 -13.75 -31.07
N ASP A 48 5.24 -13.74 -31.60
CA ASP A 48 4.72 -12.61 -32.37
C ASP A 48 4.10 -11.50 -31.51
N GLN A 49 3.43 -11.87 -30.41
CA GLN A 49 2.75 -10.92 -29.53
C GLN A 49 2.69 -11.39 -28.07
N VAL A 50 2.57 -10.43 -27.16
CA VAL A 50 2.36 -10.64 -25.73
C VAL A 50 1.02 -10.05 -25.29
N LYS A 51 0.36 -10.71 -24.33
CA LYS A 51 -0.88 -10.21 -23.72
C LYS A 51 -0.59 -9.05 -22.77
N LEU A 52 -1.25 -7.92 -22.99
CA LEU A 52 -1.30 -6.79 -22.07
C LEU A 52 -2.45 -6.99 -21.09
N ARG A 53 -2.31 -6.50 -19.86
CA ARG A 53 -3.22 -6.84 -18.76
C ARG A 53 -3.68 -5.63 -17.97
N TYR A 54 -4.80 -5.77 -17.26
CA TYR A 54 -5.33 -4.73 -16.37
C TYR A 54 -4.49 -4.54 -15.08
N GLY A 55 -3.56 -5.46 -14.79
CA GLY A 55 -2.72 -5.41 -13.60
C GLY A 55 -1.46 -6.28 -13.70
N PRO A 56 -0.55 -6.18 -12.73
CA PRO A 56 0.71 -6.91 -12.71
C PRO A 56 0.50 -8.36 -12.22
N GLY A 57 0.32 -9.29 -13.16
CA GLY A 57 0.09 -10.71 -12.87
C GLY A 57 -0.65 -11.43 -14.02
N THR A 58 -0.49 -12.73 -14.15
CA THR A 58 -1.18 -13.50 -15.20
C THR A 58 -2.66 -13.78 -14.89
N GLN A 59 -3.07 -13.62 -13.63
CA GLN A 59 -4.46 -13.67 -13.20
C GLN A 59 -5.28 -12.47 -13.69
N TYR A 60 -4.64 -11.37 -14.10
CA TYR A 60 -5.33 -10.20 -14.62
C TYR A 60 -5.90 -10.44 -16.01
N GLY A 61 -7.13 -9.98 -16.22
CA GLY A 61 -7.77 -9.96 -17.53
C GLY A 61 -6.89 -9.25 -18.57
N VAL A 62 -7.06 -9.66 -19.82
CA VAL A 62 -6.29 -9.13 -20.95
C VAL A 62 -6.93 -7.83 -21.44
N THR A 63 -6.18 -6.74 -21.48
CA THR A 63 -6.62 -5.44 -22.05
C THR A 63 -6.42 -5.39 -23.56
N GLY A 64 -5.48 -6.19 -24.07
CA GLY A 64 -5.07 -6.21 -25.47
C GLY A 64 -3.79 -7.00 -25.66
N SER A 65 -3.05 -6.71 -26.72
CA SER A 65 -1.74 -7.30 -26.99
C SER A 65 -0.77 -6.29 -27.57
N ALA A 66 0.52 -6.59 -27.46
CA ALA A 66 1.59 -5.83 -28.09
C ALA A 66 2.46 -6.78 -28.93
N ALA A 67 2.83 -6.34 -30.13
CA ALA A 67 3.65 -7.13 -31.04
C ALA A 67 5.13 -7.15 -30.59
N ASN A 68 5.86 -8.19 -30.97
CA ASN A 68 7.30 -8.25 -30.75
C ASN A 68 8.01 -7.09 -31.46
N GLY A 69 8.95 -6.44 -30.77
CA GLY A 69 9.64 -5.24 -31.26
C GLY A 69 8.83 -3.95 -31.16
N GLN A 70 7.55 -4.00 -30.76
CA GLN A 70 6.72 -2.80 -30.58
C GLN A 70 7.33 -1.89 -29.50
N SER A 71 7.43 -0.60 -29.81
CA SER A 71 7.86 0.41 -28.85
C SER A 71 6.78 0.64 -27.79
N VAL A 72 7.19 0.68 -26.54
CA VAL A 72 6.34 0.97 -25.38
C VAL A 72 7.07 1.97 -24.47
N VAL A 73 6.34 2.57 -23.53
CA VAL A 73 6.92 3.45 -22.52
C VAL A 73 6.53 2.91 -21.15
N ILE A 74 7.53 2.57 -20.34
CA ILE A 74 7.34 2.16 -18.95
C ILE A 74 7.08 3.42 -18.14
N ALA A 75 5.87 3.54 -17.60
CA ALA A 75 5.51 4.63 -16.70
C ALA A 75 6.09 4.38 -15.30
N CYS A 76 5.94 3.14 -14.80
CA CYS A 76 6.48 2.70 -13.53
C CYS A 76 6.46 1.16 -13.44
N THR A 77 7.05 0.60 -12.39
CA THR A 77 7.15 -0.84 -12.16
C THR A 77 6.59 -1.26 -10.80
N THR A 78 6.22 -2.52 -10.64
CA THR A 78 5.96 -3.13 -9.33
C THR A 78 6.39 -4.59 -9.33
N ARG A 79 6.48 -5.20 -8.15
CA ARG A 79 6.80 -6.62 -7.99
C ARG A 79 5.52 -7.43 -7.83
N ALA A 80 5.36 -8.49 -8.61
CA ALA A 80 4.21 -9.39 -8.54
C ALA A 80 4.59 -10.81 -8.99
N GLU A 81 3.64 -11.56 -9.56
CA GLU A 81 3.83 -12.95 -9.99
C GLU A 81 5.06 -13.09 -10.91
N PRO A 82 6.01 -14.01 -10.64
CA PRO A 82 7.13 -14.24 -11.52
C PRO A 82 6.68 -14.84 -12.85
N VAL A 83 7.12 -14.23 -13.96
CA VAL A 83 6.84 -14.73 -15.31
C VAL A 83 8.16 -15.03 -16.01
N ALA A 84 8.25 -16.22 -16.61
CA ALA A 84 9.36 -16.60 -17.46
C ALA A 84 9.26 -15.95 -18.84
N GLY A 85 10.37 -15.41 -19.32
CA GLY A 85 10.48 -14.84 -20.67
C GLY A 85 11.84 -15.11 -21.29
N LYS A 86 12.07 -14.47 -22.45
CA LYS A 86 13.26 -14.67 -23.28
C LYS A 86 14.58 -14.48 -22.52
N ARG A 87 14.61 -13.56 -21.56
CA ARG A 87 15.80 -13.18 -20.77
C ARG A 87 15.81 -13.81 -19.36
N GLY A 88 14.99 -14.82 -19.11
CA GLY A 88 14.81 -15.45 -17.80
C GLY A 88 13.49 -15.06 -17.12
N ALA A 89 13.29 -15.55 -15.90
CA ALA A 89 12.13 -15.19 -15.09
C ALA A 89 12.35 -13.84 -14.40
N SER A 90 11.30 -13.02 -14.36
CA SER A 90 11.28 -11.78 -13.59
C SER A 90 9.98 -11.70 -12.80
N ASN A 91 10.07 -11.23 -11.56
CA ASN A 91 8.93 -10.88 -10.72
C ASN A 91 8.55 -9.40 -10.85
N VAL A 92 9.16 -8.66 -11.78
CA VAL A 92 8.84 -7.27 -12.04
C VAL A 92 7.80 -7.17 -13.15
N TRP A 93 6.84 -6.28 -12.97
CA TRP A 93 5.81 -5.95 -13.93
C TRP A 93 5.85 -4.46 -14.25
N ASN A 94 5.73 -4.15 -15.54
CA ASN A 94 5.77 -2.78 -16.04
C ASN A 94 4.34 -2.28 -16.25
N LYS A 95 4.03 -1.13 -15.66
CA LYS A 95 2.89 -0.32 -16.07
C LYS A 95 3.32 0.53 -17.25
N LEU A 96 2.63 0.40 -18.36
CA LEU A 96 2.89 1.18 -19.56
C LEU A 96 2.20 2.56 -19.46
N ALA A 97 2.65 3.52 -20.27
CA ALA A 97 2.09 4.87 -20.31
C ALA A 97 0.59 4.91 -20.67
N ASP A 98 0.09 3.89 -21.36
CA ASP A 98 -1.35 3.72 -21.66
C ASP A 98 -2.15 3.09 -20.49
N GLY A 99 -1.49 2.77 -19.37
CA GLY A 99 -2.09 2.18 -18.18
C GLY A 99 -2.16 0.66 -18.17
N SER A 100 -1.83 -0.01 -19.28
CA SER A 100 -1.78 -1.48 -19.35
C SER A 100 -0.52 -2.05 -18.68
N TRP A 101 -0.55 -3.34 -18.38
CA TRP A 101 0.54 -4.04 -17.69
C TRP A 101 1.12 -5.18 -18.51
N VAL A 102 2.43 -5.36 -18.42
CA VAL A 102 3.16 -6.45 -19.06
C VAL A 102 4.30 -6.91 -18.15
N ALA A 103 4.56 -8.22 -18.11
CA ALA A 103 5.67 -8.76 -17.33
C ALA A 103 7.00 -8.23 -17.88
N ASN A 104 7.93 -7.85 -17.00
CA ASN A 104 9.22 -7.30 -17.40
C ASN A 104 10.09 -8.32 -18.16
N ALA A 105 9.82 -9.62 -17.96
CA ALA A 105 10.42 -10.70 -18.75
C ALA A 105 10.16 -10.61 -20.27
N PHE A 106 9.21 -9.76 -20.69
CA PHE A 106 8.81 -9.53 -22.09
C PHE A 106 9.16 -8.13 -22.62
N VAL A 107 9.83 -7.29 -21.83
CA VAL A 107 10.16 -5.91 -22.19
C VAL A 107 11.66 -5.70 -22.06
N THR A 108 12.27 -4.91 -22.92
CA THR A 108 13.67 -4.47 -22.79
C THR A 108 13.78 -2.96 -22.89
N SER A 109 14.41 -2.32 -21.89
CA SER A 109 14.65 -0.87 -21.83
C SER A 109 16.13 -0.50 -21.87
N GLY A 110 17.03 -1.50 -21.83
CA GLY A 110 18.47 -1.28 -21.66
C GLY A 110 18.89 -0.84 -20.25
N LYS A 111 17.94 -0.72 -19.30
CA LYS A 111 18.21 -0.45 -17.88
C LYS A 111 17.98 -1.72 -17.05
N PRO A 112 18.69 -1.89 -15.92
CA PRO A 112 18.37 -2.94 -14.96
C PRO A 112 17.04 -2.62 -14.25
N ASP A 113 16.29 -3.65 -13.86
CA ASP A 113 14.96 -3.51 -13.26
C ASP A 113 14.94 -2.58 -12.03
N ALA A 114 15.99 -2.61 -11.21
CA ALA A 114 16.12 -1.75 -10.02
C ALA A 114 16.32 -0.24 -10.34
N ALA A 115 16.57 0.11 -11.60
CA ALA A 115 16.74 1.49 -12.05
C ALA A 115 15.46 2.08 -12.68
N GLU A 116 14.41 1.28 -12.88
CA GLU A 116 13.11 1.78 -13.33
C GLU A 116 12.29 2.28 -12.14
N PRO A 117 11.56 3.42 -12.26
CA PRO A 117 10.77 3.95 -11.15
C PRO A 117 9.69 2.97 -10.71
N GLU A 118 9.58 2.73 -9.41
CA GLU A 118 8.46 1.97 -8.84
C GLU A 118 7.16 2.81 -8.91
N CYS A 119 6.03 2.14 -9.05
CA CYS A 119 4.73 2.78 -9.09
C CYS A 119 4.44 3.42 -7.74
N GLY A 120 4.53 4.75 -7.73
CA GLY A 120 4.27 5.55 -6.55
C GLY A 120 2.77 5.58 -6.19
N PRO A 121 2.47 5.92 -4.94
CA PRO A 121 1.10 6.15 -4.49
C PRO A 121 0.49 7.36 -5.22
N THR A 122 -0.82 7.36 -5.51
CA THR A 122 -1.47 8.56 -6.10
C THR A 122 -1.51 9.74 -5.13
N GLY A 123 -1.30 9.49 -3.83
CA GLY A 123 -1.27 10.49 -2.76
C GLY A 123 -2.63 11.10 -2.42
N ALA A 124 -3.64 10.96 -3.29
CA ALA A 124 -4.99 11.44 -3.04
C ALA A 124 -5.66 10.61 -1.93
N ARG A 125 -6.04 11.26 -0.83
CA ARG A 125 -6.86 10.68 0.25
C ARG A 125 -8.27 11.26 0.27
N PRO A 126 -9.15 10.87 -0.67
CA PRO A 126 -10.56 11.26 -0.69
C PRO A 126 -11.26 11.03 0.65
N THR A 127 -12.07 12.00 1.06
CA THR A 127 -12.91 11.92 2.26
C THR A 127 -14.30 11.37 1.98
N THR A 128 -14.66 11.22 0.71
CA THR A 128 -15.97 10.72 0.23
C THR A 128 -15.86 9.30 -0.28
N ASP A 129 -17.01 8.71 -0.59
CA ASP A 129 -17.09 7.39 -1.22
C ASP A 129 -16.75 7.44 -2.72
N ASP A 130 -15.47 7.26 -3.04
CA ASP A 130 -14.93 7.14 -4.39
C ASP A 130 -14.68 5.68 -4.81
N TYR A 131 -15.24 4.72 -4.07
CA TYR A 131 -15.08 3.30 -4.36
C TYR A 131 -15.78 2.92 -5.68
N PRO A 132 -15.08 2.29 -6.64
CA PRO A 132 -15.62 2.05 -7.98
C PRO A 132 -16.76 1.03 -8.02
N TYR A 133 -16.87 0.15 -7.01
CA TYR A 133 -17.93 -0.86 -6.92
C TYR A 133 -19.04 -0.48 -5.92
N ARG A 134 -19.18 0.80 -5.56
CA ARG A 134 -20.29 1.27 -4.72
C ARG A 134 -21.63 0.82 -5.33
N GLY A 135 -22.49 0.22 -4.50
CA GLY A 135 -23.78 -0.34 -4.94
C GLY A 135 -23.72 -1.64 -5.75
N GLN A 136 -22.54 -2.26 -5.91
CA GLN A 136 -22.36 -3.53 -6.65
C GLN A 136 -21.96 -4.69 -5.70
N ALA A 137 -22.63 -4.80 -4.56
CA ALA A 137 -22.29 -5.79 -3.53
C ALA A 137 -22.35 -7.25 -4.05
N ASP A 138 -21.63 -8.14 -3.37
CA ASP A 138 -21.60 -9.61 -3.63
C ASP A 138 -21.02 -10.02 -5.00
N THR A 139 -20.46 -9.08 -5.75
CA THR A 139 -19.68 -9.37 -6.95
C THR A 139 -18.22 -9.59 -6.58
N VAL A 140 -17.54 -10.50 -7.28
CA VAL A 140 -16.09 -10.66 -7.10
C VAL A 140 -15.39 -9.53 -7.86
N ASP A 141 -14.73 -8.65 -7.13
CA ASP A 141 -14.00 -7.52 -7.69
C ASP A 141 -12.65 -7.92 -8.30
N ARG A 142 -11.93 -6.93 -8.82
CA ARG A 142 -10.60 -7.13 -9.41
C ARG A 142 -9.49 -7.54 -8.43
N TRP A 143 -9.69 -7.37 -7.12
CA TRP A 143 -8.77 -7.83 -6.08
C TRP A 143 -9.06 -9.29 -5.68
N ARG A 144 -10.10 -9.92 -6.26
CA ARG A 144 -10.67 -11.21 -5.84
C ARG A 144 -11.20 -11.18 -4.41
N MET A 145 -11.91 -10.11 -4.08
CA MET A 145 -12.68 -9.94 -2.86
C MET A 145 -14.13 -9.63 -3.21
N TYR A 146 -15.06 -9.85 -2.28
CA TYR A 146 -16.47 -9.52 -2.52
C TYR A 146 -16.66 -8.00 -2.39
N ALA A 147 -17.14 -7.37 -3.46
CA ALA A 147 -17.43 -5.96 -3.50
C ALA A 147 -18.44 -5.57 -2.42
N GLY A 148 -18.29 -4.34 -1.92
CA GLY A 148 -19.10 -3.82 -0.80
C GLY A 148 -18.66 -4.32 0.57
N GLN A 149 -17.67 -5.22 0.66
CA GLN A 149 -17.09 -5.68 1.94
C GLN A 149 -15.89 -4.83 2.37
N CYS A 150 -15.54 -4.90 3.65
CA CYS A 150 -14.42 -4.15 4.23
C CYS A 150 -13.08 -4.49 3.58
N THR A 151 -12.82 -5.78 3.33
CA THR A 151 -11.59 -6.28 2.71
C THR A 151 -11.40 -5.71 1.30
N SER A 152 -12.44 -5.80 0.48
CA SER A 152 -12.47 -5.26 -0.88
C SER A 152 -12.20 -3.76 -0.93
N TRP A 153 -12.87 -3.00 -0.04
CA TRP A 153 -12.70 -1.56 0.01
C TRP A 153 -11.29 -1.16 0.46
N VAL A 154 -10.74 -1.81 1.49
CA VAL A 154 -9.36 -1.53 1.94
C VAL A 154 -8.35 -1.93 0.86
N ALA A 155 -8.55 -3.05 0.17
CA ALA A 155 -7.71 -3.46 -0.97
C ALA A 155 -7.65 -2.37 -2.05
N TRP A 156 -8.80 -1.80 -2.40
CA TRP A 156 -8.88 -0.68 -3.32
C TRP A 156 -8.19 0.59 -2.80
N ARG A 157 -8.42 0.96 -1.53
CA ARG A 157 -7.82 2.15 -0.93
C ARG A 157 -6.30 2.03 -0.84
N MET A 158 -5.80 0.85 -0.44
CA MET A 158 -4.37 0.55 -0.46
C MET A 158 -3.82 0.62 -1.87
N GLU A 159 -4.55 0.10 -2.86
CA GLU A 159 -4.04 0.16 -4.22
C GLU A 159 -3.91 1.60 -4.76
N GLN A 160 -4.92 2.43 -4.46
CA GLN A 160 -4.90 3.85 -4.81
C GLN A 160 -3.72 4.58 -4.14
N LEU A 161 -3.37 4.20 -2.92
CA LEU A 161 -2.47 4.96 -2.03
C LEU A 161 -1.09 4.35 -1.79
N ALA A 162 -0.79 3.15 -2.27
CA ALA A 162 0.46 2.48 -1.94
C ALA A 162 1.06 1.65 -3.08
N GLY A 163 0.39 1.54 -4.23
CA GLY A 163 0.85 0.69 -5.34
C GLY A 163 -0.03 -0.54 -5.47
N TYR A 164 0.44 -1.61 -6.09
CA TYR A 164 -0.38 -2.78 -6.36
C TYR A 164 -0.94 -3.42 -5.08
N PHE A 165 -2.19 -3.90 -5.13
CA PHE A 165 -2.77 -4.77 -4.11
C PHE A 165 -3.51 -5.91 -4.81
N HIS A 166 -3.47 -7.12 -4.24
CA HIS A 166 -4.31 -8.23 -4.70
C HIS A 166 -4.46 -9.27 -3.59
N ASN A 167 -5.63 -9.91 -3.51
CA ASN A 167 -5.87 -10.96 -2.53
C ASN A 167 -4.86 -12.11 -2.67
N ASN A 168 -4.46 -12.45 -3.90
CA ASN A 168 -3.38 -13.41 -4.18
C ASN A 168 -2.07 -12.69 -4.55
N GLY A 169 -1.57 -11.81 -3.68
CA GLY A 169 -0.38 -10.99 -3.94
C GLY A 169 0.93 -11.80 -3.96
N TRP A 170 2.04 -11.13 -4.29
CA TRP A 170 3.38 -11.72 -4.22
C TRP A 170 4.34 -10.68 -3.64
N ARG A 171 5.05 -11.03 -2.57
CA ARG A 171 6.02 -10.13 -1.94
C ARG A 171 7.22 -10.91 -1.40
N ASN A 172 8.43 -10.38 -1.60
CA ASN A 172 9.68 -11.01 -1.16
C ASN A 172 9.84 -12.49 -1.59
N GLY A 173 9.33 -12.85 -2.77
CA GLY A 173 9.36 -14.24 -3.26
C GLY A 173 8.31 -15.17 -2.64
N ILE A 174 7.41 -14.64 -1.83
CA ILE A 174 6.36 -15.39 -1.13
C ILE A 174 5.01 -15.09 -1.79
N GLN A 175 4.30 -16.15 -2.18
CA GLN A 175 2.90 -16.05 -2.58
C GLN A 175 2.03 -15.71 -1.36
N GLY A 176 1.31 -14.61 -1.46
CA GLY A 176 0.38 -14.14 -0.45
C GLY A 176 -1.05 -14.54 -0.74
N TYR A 177 -1.80 -14.79 0.32
CA TYR A 177 -3.26 -14.79 0.31
C TYR A 177 -3.72 -13.97 1.52
N TRP A 178 -4.56 -12.94 1.32
CA TRP A 178 -5.03 -12.07 2.42
C TRP A 178 -6.28 -12.64 3.10
N GLY A 179 -7.27 -13.10 2.32
CA GLY A 179 -8.47 -13.77 2.82
C GLY A 179 -9.43 -12.87 3.61
N ASN A 180 -10.13 -13.48 4.57
CA ASN A 180 -11.04 -12.78 5.48
C ASN A 180 -10.29 -11.82 6.40
N ALA A 181 -10.95 -10.76 6.84
CA ALA A 181 -10.33 -9.66 7.58
C ALA A 181 -9.51 -10.12 8.80
N HIS A 182 -10.03 -11.04 9.62
CA HIS A 182 -9.30 -11.54 10.79
C HIS A 182 -7.94 -12.18 10.44
N LEU A 183 -7.76 -12.72 9.23
CA LEU A 183 -6.50 -13.35 8.82
C LEU A 183 -5.43 -12.35 8.33
N TRP A 184 -5.77 -11.07 8.17
CA TRP A 184 -4.90 -10.11 7.47
C TRP A 184 -3.60 -9.83 8.22
N ASN A 185 -3.61 -9.79 9.55
CA ASN A 185 -2.40 -9.60 10.35
C ASN A 185 -1.39 -10.74 10.16
N ASP A 186 -1.82 -11.99 10.32
CA ASP A 186 -0.96 -13.17 10.17
C ASP A 186 -0.41 -13.29 8.74
N ASN A 187 -1.28 -13.04 7.76
CA ASN A 187 -0.89 -13.06 6.34
C ASN A 187 0.06 -11.90 6.00
N ALA A 188 -0.13 -10.72 6.61
CA ALA A 188 0.76 -9.58 6.44
C ALA A 188 2.14 -9.85 7.02
N VAL A 189 2.23 -10.44 8.23
CA VAL A 189 3.51 -10.88 8.81
C VAL A 189 4.21 -11.88 7.90
N ARG A 190 3.49 -12.88 7.35
CA ARG A 190 4.06 -13.85 6.40
C ARG A 190 4.61 -13.20 5.14
N LEU A 191 3.98 -12.11 4.68
CA LEU A 191 4.43 -11.32 3.52
C LEU A 191 5.53 -10.29 3.88
N GLY A 192 5.95 -10.26 5.15
CA GLY A 192 7.01 -9.39 5.65
C GLY A 192 6.59 -7.93 5.83
N TYR A 193 5.29 -7.66 6.01
CA TYR A 193 4.82 -6.36 6.45
C TYR A 193 5.02 -6.21 7.96
N ARG A 194 5.24 -4.96 8.39
CA ARG A 194 5.24 -4.64 9.82
C ARG A 194 3.80 -4.68 10.32
N VAL A 195 3.59 -5.41 11.42
CA VAL A 195 2.31 -5.50 12.11
C VAL A 195 2.57 -5.30 13.60
N ASP A 196 1.98 -4.26 14.18
CA ASP A 196 2.05 -3.99 15.61
C ASP A 196 0.84 -3.19 16.11
N ARG A 197 1.02 -2.31 17.10
CA ARG A 197 -0.05 -1.49 17.68
C ARG A 197 0.21 0.00 17.55
N THR A 198 1.21 0.42 16.79
CA THR A 198 1.50 1.85 16.58
C THR A 198 0.58 2.38 15.49
N PRO A 199 -0.38 3.27 15.81
CA PRO A 199 -1.26 3.82 14.78
C PRO A 199 -0.48 4.75 13.85
N GLU A 200 -0.76 4.65 12.55
CA GLU A 200 -0.12 5.46 11.52
C GLU A 200 -1.15 5.82 10.44
N VAL A 201 -1.17 7.08 10.02
CA VAL A 201 -2.00 7.50 8.88
C VAL A 201 -1.51 6.81 7.62
N GLY A 202 -2.40 6.12 6.91
CA GLY A 202 -2.00 5.29 5.79
C GLY A 202 -2.05 3.79 6.09
N ALA A 203 -1.97 3.41 7.36
CA ALA A 203 -1.99 2.02 7.77
C ALA A 203 -3.42 1.45 7.81
N ILE A 204 -3.49 0.13 7.94
CA ILE A 204 -4.74 -0.62 8.03
C ILE A 204 -4.99 -0.92 9.50
N ALA A 205 -6.11 -0.42 10.04
CA ALA A 205 -6.64 -0.87 11.32
C ALA A 205 -7.27 -2.25 11.13
N HIS A 206 -6.90 -3.21 11.97
CA HIS A 206 -7.33 -4.60 11.88
C HIS A 206 -7.99 -5.06 13.18
N TRP A 207 -9.08 -5.80 13.02
CA TRP A 207 -9.80 -6.46 14.10
C TRP A 207 -9.82 -7.97 13.87
N GLU A 208 -9.46 -8.69 14.92
CA GLU A 208 -9.70 -10.12 15.02
C GLU A 208 -11.19 -10.45 14.98
N ALA A 209 -11.50 -11.73 14.77
CA ALA A 209 -12.85 -12.25 14.88
C ALA A 209 -13.48 -11.85 16.23
N SER A 210 -14.68 -11.24 16.18
CA SER A 210 -15.45 -10.77 17.33
C SER A 210 -14.80 -9.68 18.20
N ALA A 211 -13.65 -9.12 17.79
CA ALA A 211 -12.95 -8.09 18.56
C ALA A 211 -13.51 -6.69 18.27
N GLY A 212 -13.64 -5.84 19.29
CA GLY A 212 -13.98 -4.43 19.13
C GLY A 212 -15.32 -4.17 18.42
N GLY A 213 -16.26 -5.12 18.46
CA GLY A 213 -17.54 -5.06 17.76
C GLY A 213 -17.54 -5.63 16.33
N ALA A 214 -16.41 -6.17 15.86
CA ALA A 214 -16.31 -6.83 14.56
C ALA A 214 -17.10 -8.15 14.51
N SER A 215 -17.40 -8.61 13.30
CA SER A 215 -18.00 -9.94 13.06
C SER A 215 -17.01 -11.09 13.36
N ASP A 216 -17.48 -12.33 13.28
CA ASP A 216 -16.64 -13.53 13.31
C ASP A 216 -15.64 -13.62 12.13
N LEU A 217 -15.86 -12.85 11.07
CA LEU A 217 -14.91 -12.70 9.97
C LEU A 217 -13.82 -11.65 10.24
N GLY A 218 -13.91 -10.94 11.37
CA GLY A 218 -13.07 -9.79 11.70
C GLY A 218 -13.49 -8.53 10.96
N HIS A 219 -12.64 -7.52 10.96
CA HIS A 219 -12.84 -6.27 10.19
C HIS A 219 -11.51 -5.61 9.84
N VAL A 220 -11.49 -4.82 8.77
CA VAL A 220 -10.34 -3.99 8.39
C VAL A 220 -10.82 -2.62 7.92
N ALA A 221 -10.04 -1.59 8.23
CA ALA A 221 -10.32 -0.20 7.88
C ALA A 221 -9.04 0.58 7.56
N TYR A 222 -9.17 1.68 6.83
CA TYR A 222 -8.05 2.56 6.51
C TYR A 222 -7.93 3.69 7.54
N ILE A 223 -6.75 3.87 8.14
CA ILE A 223 -6.51 4.95 9.11
C ILE A 223 -6.27 6.27 8.36
N THR A 224 -7.16 7.24 8.54
CA THR A 224 -7.07 8.58 7.96
C THR A 224 -6.46 9.61 8.89
N ALA A 225 -6.56 9.42 10.21
CA ALA A 225 -5.98 10.29 11.21
C ALA A 225 -5.60 9.50 12.47
N VAL A 226 -4.56 9.94 13.16
CA VAL A 226 -4.20 9.49 14.51
C VAL A 226 -4.41 10.67 15.44
N ASN A 227 -5.33 10.51 16.40
CA ASN A 227 -5.74 11.56 17.32
C ASN A 227 -5.31 11.18 18.74
N SER A 228 -4.85 12.18 19.51
CA SER A 228 -4.46 12.06 20.92
C SER A 228 -3.38 11.01 21.23
N THR A 229 -2.27 11.41 21.85
CA THR A 229 -1.20 10.46 22.23
C THR A 229 -0.67 10.65 23.65
N ALA A 230 -1.26 11.54 24.45
CA ALA A 230 -0.92 11.72 25.87
C ALA A 230 -2.00 12.50 26.63
N ALA A 231 -2.94 11.77 27.27
CA ALA A 231 -3.80 12.14 28.44
C ALA A 231 -5.13 11.37 28.38
N ASP A 232 -5.76 11.32 27.20
CA ASP A 232 -7.15 10.85 27.03
C ASP A 232 -7.25 9.47 26.34
N GLY A 233 -6.10 8.84 26.09
CA GLY A 233 -5.97 7.63 25.26
C GLY A 233 -5.89 7.96 23.77
N THR A 234 -5.31 7.05 22.99
CA THR A 234 -5.18 7.23 21.54
C THR A 234 -6.42 6.76 20.81
N THR A 235 -6.91 7.60 19.91
CA THR A 235 -7.97 7.27 18.96
C THR A 235 -7.46 7.41 17.53
N VAL A 236 -8.13 6.77 16.60
CA VAL A 236 -7.85 6.91 15.17
C VAL A 236 -9.15 7.20 14.44
N THR A 237 -9.09 8.06 13.44
CA THR A 237 -10.18 8.18 12.47
C THR A 237 -9.96 7.14 11.39
N VAL A 238 -11.00 6.35 11.10
CA VAL A 238 -10.96 5.33 10.06
C VAL A 238 -11.99 5.60 8.98
N GLN A 239 -11.65 5.25 7.75
CA GLN A 239 -12.60 5.02 6.67
C GLN A 239 -12.75 3.52 6.45
N GLU A 240 -13.98 3.08 6.21
CA GLU A 240 -14.30 1.66 6.08
C GLU A 240 -15.56 1.44 5.26
N TYR A 241 -15.80 0.18 4.91
CA TYR A 241 -17.04 -0.28 4.31
C TYR A 241 -17.66 -1.37 5.17
N ASN A 242 -18.99 -1.47 5.13
CA ASN A 242 -19.76 -2.53 5.77
C ASN A 242 -19.58 -2.61 7.30
N TRP A 243 -19.51 -1.45 7.96
CA TRP A 243 -19.55 -1.36 9.43
C TRP A 243 -20.89 -0.80 9.92
N SER A 244 -21.10 0.51 9.80
CA SER A 244 -22.36 1.17 10.20
C SER A 244 -23.41 1.21 9.09
N VAL A 245 -22.97 1.10 7.84
CA VAL A 245 -23.84 1.10 6.66
C VAL A 245 -23.65 -0.24 5.98
N ASP A 246 -24.72 -1.02 5.86
CA ASP A 246 -24.70 -2.30 5.16
C ASP A 246 -24.15 -2.11 3.75
N ARG A 247 -23.04 -2.79 3.45
CA ARG A 247 -22.30 -2.73 2.17
C ARG A 247 -21.97 -1.31 1.72
N GLY A 248 -21.83 -0.37 2.66
CA GLY A 248 -21.65 1.05 2.36
C GLY A 248 -20.49 1.68 3.11
N PHE A 249 -20.09 2.85 2.62
CA PHE A 249 -19.01 3.66 3.16
C PHE A 249 -19.36 4.29 4.52
N GLY A 250 -18.38 4.33 5.41
CA GLY A 250 -18.45 5.04 6.67
C GLY A 250 -17.13 5.68 7.06
N THR A 251 -17.21 6.68 7.93
CA THR A 251 -16.05 7.23 8.64
C THR A 251 -16.43 7.36 10.12
N ARG A 252 -15.53 6.96 11.01
CA ARG A 252 -15.72 7.13 12.45
C ARG A 252 -14.39 7.23 13.19
N GLU A 253 -14.47 7.72 14.41
CA GLU A 253 -13.37 7.66 15.36
C GLU A 253 -13.43 6.35 16.16
N VAL A 254 -12.28 5.73 16.40
CA VAL A 254 -12.14 4.46 17.10
C VAL A 254 -11.03 4.57 18.15
N PRO A 255 -11.28 4.18 19.41
CA PRO A 255 -10.20 3.99 20.37
C PRO A 255 -9.21 2.92 19.91
N LEU A 256 -7.91 3.20 19.99
CA LEU A 256 -6.86 2.23 19.63
C LEU A 256 -6.98 0.93 20.44
N ALA A 257 -7.49 1.01 21.66
CA ALA A 257 -7.77 -0.15 22.50
C ALA A 257 -8.80 -1.13 21.89
N ALA A 258 -9.70 -0.65 21.02
CA ALA A 258 -10.66 -1.49 20.32
C ALA A 258 -10.08 -2.17 19.06
N ILE A 259 -8.92 -1.71 18.58
CA ILE A 259 -8.21 -2.25 17.41
C ILE A 259 -7.27 -3.37 17.88
N SER A 260 -7.27 -4.49 17.16
CA SER A 260 -6.43 -5.65 17.50
C SER A 260 -4.98 -5.42 17.09
N THR A 261 -4.76 -5.04 15.82
CA THR A 261 -3.44 -4.72 15.28
C THR A 261 -3.52 -3.60 14.24
N VAL A 262 -2.36 -3.03 13.91
CA VAL A 262 -2.14 -2.07 12.83
C VAL A 262 -1.17 -2.70 11.83
N ILE A 263 -1.59 -2.78 10.57
CA ILE A 263 -0.79 -3.33 9.47
C ILE A 263 -0.23 -2.18 8.64
N HIS A 264 1.10 -2.08 8.55
CA HIS A 264 1.80 -1.01 7.85
C HIS A 264 2.08 -1.45 6.39
N TYR A 265 1.14 -1.13 5.51
CA TYR A 265 1.27 -1.41 4.08
C TYR A 265 2.25 -0.41 3.43
N ALA A 266 3.44 -0.89 3.03
CA ALA A 266 4.50 -0.04 2.50
C ALA A 266 4.22 0.42 1.05
N PRO A 267 4.54 1.68 0.69
CA PRO A 267 4.51 2.15 -0.69
C PRO A 267 5.43 1.31 -1.61
N GLY A 268 5.06 1.16 -2.88
CA GLY A 268 5.85 0.45 -3.90
C GLY A 268 5.69 -1.08 -3.87
N THR A 269 4.69 -1.59 -3.14
CA THR A 269 4.32 -3.01 -3.17
C THR A 269 3.32 -3.34 -4.28
#